data_AF-A0A6A4PL63-F1
#
_entry.id   AF-A0A6A4PL63-F1
#
_cell.length_a   1.000
_cell.length_b   1.000
_cell.length_c   1.000
_cell.angle_alpha   90.00
_cell.angle_beta   90.00
_cell.angle_gamma   90.00
#
_symmetry.space_group_name_H-M   'P 1'
#
loop_
_entity.id
_entity.type
_entity.pdbx_description
1 polymer ?
#
loop_
_entity_poly.entity_id
_entity_poly.type
_entity_poly.pdbx_seq_one_letter_code
_entity_poly.pdbx_strand_id
1 'polypeptide(L)'
;MKTLTKVGSPRGEVGEIDTRAPFQSVKAAVSLFGEVAVSKDRFSVKRRSSENVFEKETQLILAQRELNNIKKQLDSAETTKAKALSNLEGARRTLSNLTAKFTNVRESKQSAMEAAEAVKNQSKRLEKSVSFKAVGFEAWKREVEHARKEYMATIAELDASKQELNKIRQDYDAALEAKLAAFHTAGEAESASKLNSERITELSNKIASMKASIEQMKLESEETQEGTTGQKEKSQLSFYKTAKEEALEKLESLKNENNPELIRSLDAKLSEATSEIEDLQEQLKRLHASEMDSVKLITSELKEATKTLQDIHAEEISLKNLVFLLRTELRQVKKEQDELKEKEQASEALAHKLASELQDSMEEARPEPGSVEEQEANIFYEQSLNMKKVSLETENAKREAEKMRRKAQELKQEAEKSQAVVEEALKKLELVLEEAKEAKAGEQRAIEEMKNLSEGKGKVSNSKFSGKIKIPNEEYESLSGKVKEYEELVKKKEAAMMEEVQAILRRKNDLERKVEANMKAIEEMKAATDMAVWDAEISDYAKVGIESQLRRFHEQEQKMVT
;
A
#
# COMPACT_ATOMS: atom_id res chain seq x y z
N MET A 1 -0.82 41.44 21.34
CA MET A 1 -1.86 42.32 21.92
C MET A 1 -2.56 41.60 23.06
N LYS A 2 -2.72 42.30 24.19
CA LYS A 2 -3.51 42.01 25.40
C LYS A 2 -3.02 40.90 26.35
N THR A 3 -2.16 41.35 27.25
CA THR A 3 -1.95 40.95 28.65
C THR A 3 -3.25 40.94 29.48
N LEU A 4 -3.38 40.05 30.47
CA LEU A 4 -3.66 40.41 31.88
C LEU A 4 -3.71 39.18 32.81
N THR A 5 -2.74 39.15 33.72
CA THR A 5 -2.73 38.49 35.03
C THR A 5 -4.00 38.75 35.85
N LYS A 6 -4.49 37.74 36.57
CA LYS A 6 -5.24 37.95 37.82
C LYS A 6 -5.05 36.79 38.80
N VAL A 7 -4.19 37.04 39.79
CA VAL A 7 -4.15 36.36 41.09
C VAL A 7 -5.38 36.82 41.89
N GLY A 8 -6.04 35.89 42.57
CA GLY A 8 -7.18 36.17 43.43
C GLY A 8 -7.42 35.06 44.46
N SER A 9 -6.80 35.19 45.62
CA SER A 9 -7.42 34.91 46.92
C SER A 9 -7.83 36.29 47.49
N PRO A 10 -8.76 36.49 48.45
CA PRO A 10 -9.23 35.54 49.48
C PRO A 10 -10.74 35.65 49.84
N ARG A 11 -11.22 34.70 50.67
CA ARG A 11 -12.34 34.76 51.64
C ARG A 11 -12.66 33.30 52.00
N GLY A 12 -12.64 32.82 53.23
CA GLY A 12 -12.97 33.47 54.49
C GLY A 12 -14.22 32.76 55.00
N GLU A 13 -14.03 31.65 55.74
CA GLU A 13 -15.10 31.09 56.56
C GLU A 13 -14.48 30.70 57.91
N VAL A 14 -14.80 31.56 58.86
CA VAL A 14 -14.37 31.56 60.25
C VAL A 14 -15.24 30.53 60.95
N GLY A 15 -14.65 29.47 61.50
CA GLY A 15 -15.31 28.67 62.52
C GLY A 15 -15.39 29.52 63.78
N GLU A 16 -16.57 30.05 64.06
CA GLU A 16 -16.87 30.84 65.25
C GLU A 16 -16.54 30.03 66.50
N ILE A 17 -15.55 30.48 67.27
CA ILE A 17 -15.39 30.06 68.67
C ILE A 17 -16.42 30.87 69.45
N ASP A 18 -17.44 30.19 69.96
CA ASP A 18 -18.36 30.76 70.93
C ASP A 18 -17.61 31.04 72.25
N THR A 19 -17.12 32.28 72.38
CA THR A 19 -16.43 32.79 73.57
C THR A 19 -17.29 33.80 74.35
N ARG A 20 -18.60 33.62 74.44
CA ARG A 20 -19.47 34.54 75.20
C ARG A 20 -19.77 34.06 76.63
N ALA A 21 -18.80 34.39 77.49
CA ALA A 21 -18.92 35.00 78.83
C ALA A 21 -19.63 34.21 79.97
N PRO A 22 -19.41 34.59 81.24
CA PRO A 22 -18.31 34.09 82.04
C PRO A 22 -18.79 33.36 83.30
N PHE A 23 -17.93 32.48 83.79
CA PHE A 23 -17.96 31.81 85.09
C PHE A 23 -18.58 32.71 86.17
N GLN A 24 -19.79 32.38 86.60
CA GLN A 24 -20.33 32.91 87.85
C GLN A 24 -19.49 32.32 88.98
N SER A 25 -18.72 33.21 89.61
CA SER A 25 -18.05 33.02 90.90
C SER A 25 -16.73 32.23 90.90
N VAL A 26 -15.65 32.97 91.20
CA VAL A 26 -14.32 32.50 91.63
C VAL A 26 -14.41 31.54 92.84
N LYS A 27 -15.53 31.52 93.57
CA LYS A 27 -15.80 30.58 94.69
C LYS A 27 -16.03 29.13 94.23
N ALA A 28 -16.43 28.90 92.97
CA ALA A 28 -16.66 27.55 92.45
C ALA A 28 -15.38 26.90 91.87
N ALA A 29 -14.45 27.70 91.33
CA ALA A 29 -13.18 27.20 90.79
C ALA A 29 -12.15 26.83 91.88
N VAL A 30 -12.25 27.43 93.08
CA VAL A 30 -11.38 27.14 94.22
C VAL A 30 -11.80 25.86 94.98
N SER A 31 -12.98 25.30 94.69
CA SER A 31 -13.44 24.04 95.29
C SER A 31 -13.04 22.77 94.52
N LEU A 32 -12.36 22.91 93.36
CA LEU A 32 -12.04 21.77 92.49
C LEU A 32 -10.61 21.22 92.69
N PHE A 33 -9.71 21.93 93.38
CA PHE A 33 -8.30 21.52 93.56
C PHE A 33 -7.66 21.97 94.89
N GLY A 34 -8.37 21.80 96.01
CA GLY A 34 -7.93 22.28 97.34
C GLY A 34 -8.10 21.27 98.47
N GLU A 35 -7.49 20.09 98.33
CA GLU A 35 -7.23 19.18 99.44
C GLU A 35 -6.08 19.78 100.28
N VAL A 36 -6.40 20.42 101.40
CA VAL A 36 -5.41 20.97 102.35
C VAL A 36 -5.74 20.52 103.77
N ALA A 37 -4.89 19.61 104.23
CA ALA A 37 -4.30 19.50 105.55
C ALA A 37 -5.20 19.60 106.80
N VAL A 38 -5.38 18.42 107.41
CA VAL A 38 -5.47 18.12 108.84
C VAL A 38 -4.95 19.25 109.75
N SER A 39 -5.85 19.92 110.47
CA SER A 39 -5.52 20.74 111.63
C SER A 39 -5.62 19.91 112.91
N LYS A 40 -4.45 19.51 113.41
CA LYS A 40 -4.22 19.02 114.77
C LYS A 40 -4.14 20.24 115.69
N ASP A 41 -4.89 20.24 116.80
CA ASP A 41 -4.35 20.33 118.17
C ASP A 41 -5.36 20.95 119.19
N ARG A 42 -5.40 20.28 120.36
CA ARG A 42 -5.80 20.72 121.73
C ARG A 42 -7.28 20.94 122.10
N PHE A 43 -7.85 19.91 122.74
CA PHE A 43 -8.47 20.07 124.07
C PHE A 43 -8.08 18.92 125.00
N SER A 44 -7.47 19.28 126.12
CA SER A 44 -7.03 18.38 127.19
C SER A 44 -8.13 18.17 128.22
N VAL A 45 -8.63 16.94 128.38
CA VAL A 45 -9.34 16.52 129.60
C VAL A 45 -8.88 15.11 130.01
N LYS A 46 -8.29 15.02 131.20
CA LYS A 46 -7.99 13.80 131.93
C LYS A 46 -9.30 13.09 132.31
N ARG A 47 -9.44 11.79 132.00
CA ARG A 47 -9.70 10.66 132.93
C ARG A 47 -10.45 9.51 132.26
N ARG A 48 -10.01 8.30 132.65
CA ARG A 48 -10.73 7.00 132.69
C ARG A 48 -10.74 6.16 131.42
N SER A 49 -9.93 5.10 131.52
CA SER A 49 -9.95 3.83 130.81
C SER A 49 -11.35 3.18 130.79
N SER A 50 -12.04 3.30 129.65
CA SER A 50 -12.96 2.30 129.06
C SER A 50 -13.74 2.83 127.82
N GLU A 51 -13.61 4.11 127.46
CA GLU A 51 -14.41 4.73 126.36
C GLU A 51 -13.71 4.76 124.97
N ASN A 52 -12.43 4.39 124.88
CA ASN A 52 -11.62 4.50 123.64
C ASN A 52 -11.95 3.46 122.55
N VAL A 53 -12.77 2.44 122.86
CA VAL A 53 -13.13 1.40 121.89
C VAL A 53 -14.20 1.92 120.93
N PHE A 54 -15.22 2.60 121.44
CA PHE A 54 -16.34 3.13 120.63
C PHE A 54 -15.93 4.25 119.66
N GLU A 55 -15.06 5.17 120.07
CA GLU A 55 -14.55 6.23 119.17
C GLU A 55 -13.67 5.67 118.05
N LYS A 56 -12.79 4.71 118.38
CA LYS A 56 -11.94 4.01 117.39
C LYS A 56 -12.76 3.14 116.45
N GLU A 57 -13.80 2.48 116.96
CA GLU A 57 -14.74 1.69 116.17
C GLU A 57 -15.57 2.58 115.23
N THR A 58 -16.02 3.75 115.69
CA THR A 58 -16.69 4.74 114.85
C THR A 58 -15.77 5.27 113.75
N GLN A 59 -14.51 5.58 114.07
CA GLN A 59 -13.50 5.97 113.07
C GLN A 59 -13.21 4.85 112.07
N LEU A 60 -13.17 3.60 112.51
CA LEU A 60 -12.98 2.44 111.62
C LEU A 60 -14.17 2.27 110.66
N ILE A 61 -15.40 2.43 111.15
CA ILE A 61 -16.60 2.39 110.29
C ILE A 61 -16.59 3.53 109.27
N LEU A 62 -16.19 4.75 109.66
CA LEU A 62 -16.06 5.88 108.75
C LEU A 62 -14.97 5.63 107.68
N ALA A 63 -13.78 5.15 108.09
CA ALA A 63 -12.71 4.79 107.17
C ALA A 63 -13.12 3.66 106.21
N GLN A 64 -13.91 2.68 106.68
CA GLN A 64 -14.41 1.60 105.84
C GLN A 64 -15.47 2.09 104.84
N ARG A 65 -16.31 3.07 105.22
CA ARG A 65 -17.24 3.74 104.31
C ARG A 65 -16.51 4.59 103.26
N GLU A 66 -15.49 5.35 103.67
CA GLU A 66 -14.65 6.13 102.77
C GLU A 66 -13.90 5.23 101.79
N LEU A 67 -13.31 4.13 102.27
CA LEU A 67 -12.65 3.13 101.42
C LEU A 67 -13.62 2.50 100.42
N ASN A 68 -14.84 2.18 100.84
CA ASN A 68 -15.88 1.69 99.92
C ASN A 68 -16.31 2.77 98.90
N ASN A 69 -16.32 4.05 99.28
CA ASN A 69 -16.60 5.15 98.36
C ASN A 69 -15.47 5.32 97.33
N ILE A 70 -14.21 5.30 97.78
CA ILE A 70 -13.03 5.38 96.91
C ILE A 70 -12.99 4.19 95.94
N LYS A 71 -13.32 2.97 96.40
CA LYS A 71 -13.43 1.80 95.52
C LYS A 71 -14.47 1.99 94.41
N LYS A 72 -15.68 2.46 94.76
CA LYS A 72 -16.72 2.77 93.76
C LYS A 72 -16.25 3.84 92.76
N GLN A 73 -15.55 4.87 93.23
CA GLN A 73 -14.98 5.89 92.37
C GLN A 73 -13.89 5.32 91.45
N LEU A 74 -13.02 4.44 91.98
CA LEU A 74 -12.00 3.74 91.19
C LEU A 74 -12.65 2.88 90.09
N ASP A 75 -13.66 2.07 90.42
CA ASP A 75 -14.37 1.24 89.44
C ASP A 75 -15.02 2.11 88.34
N SER A 76 -15.60 3.26 88.72
CA SER A 76 -16.17 4.22 87.76
C SER A 76 -15.09 4.90 86.89
N ALA A 77 -13.91 5.17 87.45
CA ALA A 77 -12.77 5.73 86.72
C ALA A 77 -12.14 4.69 85.78
N GLU A 78 -12.07 3.42 86.19
CA GLU A 78 -11.56 2.33 85.38
C GLU A 78 -12.48 2.02 84.19
N THR A 79 -13.79 1.98 84.42
CA THR A 79 -14.77 1.80 83.34
C THR A 79 -14.76 2.95 82.34
N THR A 80 -14.66 4.20 82.80
CA THR A 80 -14.53 5.37 81.92
C THR A 80 -13.20 5.37 81.15
N LYS A 81 -12.09 4.98 81.79
CA LYS A 81 -10.78 4.78 81.13
C LYS A 81 -10.85 3.68 80.07
N ALA A 82 -11.46 2.54 80.36
CA ALA A 82 -11.62 1.45 79.40
C ALA A 82 -12.45 1.90 78.18
N LYS A 83 -13.55 2.64 78.42
CA LYS A 83 -14.36 3.24 77.33
C LYS A 83 -13.56 4.25 76.51
N ALA A 84 -12.75 5.09 77.14
CA ALA A 84 -11.90 6.04 76.44
C ALA A 84 -10.81 5.37 75.59
N LEU A 85 -10.20 4.28 76.07
CA LEU A 85 -9.22 3.49 75.31
C LEU A 85 -9.88 2.79 74.11
N SER A 86 -11.06 2.21 74.28
CA SER A 86 -11.83 1.61 73.18
C SER A 86 -12.19 2.65 72.11
N ASN A 87 -12.66 3.83 72.52
CA ASN A 87 -12.94 4.93 71.61
C ASN A 87 -11.67 5.42 70.87
N LEU A 88 -10.53 5.53 71.57
CA LEU A 88 -9.26 5.91 70.97
C LEU A 88 -8.80 4.89 69.94
N GLU A 89 -8.93 3.60 70.24
CA GLU A 89 -8.58 2.53 69.31
C GLU A 89 -9.50 2.52 68.08
N GLY A 90 -10.80 2.75 68.28
CA GLY A 90 -11.77 3.00 67.21
C GLY A 90 -11.37 4.17 66.31
N ALA A 91 -11.00 5.30 66.90
CA ALA A 91 -10.53 6.48 66.17
C ALA A 91 -9.20 6.22 65.41
N ARG A 92 -8.30 5.42 65.96
CA ARG A 92 -7.06 5.01 65.26
C ARG A 92 -7.36 4.12 64.06
N ARG A 93 -8.29 3.17 64.19
CA ARG A 93 -8.73 2.32 63.07
C ARG A 93 -9.38 3.16 61.96
N THR A 94 -10.24 4.11 62.31
CA THR A 94 -10.86 4.99 61.30
C THR A 94 -9.85 5.89 60.61
N LEU A 95 -8.88 6.45 61.35
CA LEU A 95 -7.78 7.22 60.78
C LEU A 95 -6.97 6.38 59.80
N SER A 96 -6.55 5.18 60.19
CA SER A 96 -5.80 4.26 59.32
C SER A 96 -6.57 3.93 58.03
N ASN A 97 -7.87 3.65 58.15
CA ASN A 97 -8.73 3.38 57.00
C ASN A 97 -8.88 4.60 56.08
N LEU A 98 -9.02 5.81 56.64
CA LEU A 98 -9.10 7.05 55.87
C LEU A 98 -7.77 7.35 55.16
N THR A 99 -6.63 7.13 55.84
CA THR A 99 -5.30 7.28 55.23
C THR A 99 -5.13 6.32 54.06
N ALA A 100 -5.49 5.04 54.20
CA ALA A 100 -5.43 4.06 53.12
C ALA A 100 -6.35 4.42 51.94
N LYS A 101 -7.57 4.93 52.21
CA LYS A 101 -8.44 5.44 51.15
C LYS A 101 -7.84 6.65 50.45
N PHE A 102 -7.21 7.56 51.19
CA PHE A 102 -6.59 8.75 50.62
C PHE A 102 -5.37 8.42 49.74
N THR A 103 -4.55 7.45 50.14
CA THR A 103 -3.44 6.96 49.31
C THR A 103 -3.97 6.33 48.02
N ASN A 104 -4.97 5.46 48.10
CA ASN A 104 -5.57 4.83 46.92
C ASN A 104 -6.18 5.86 45.95
N VAL A 105 -6.89 6.87 46.47
CA VAL A 105 -7.45 7.95 45.62
C VAL A 105 -6.35 8.78 44.97
N ARG A 106 -5.25 9.06 45.68
CA ARG A 106 -4.10 9.78 45.12
C ARG A 106 -3.43 8.98 44.01
N GLU A 107 -3.20 7.68 44.22
CA GLU A 107 -2.60 6.79 43.23
C GLU A 107 -3.50 6.65 42.00
N SER A 108 -4.80 6.42 42.20
CA SER A 108 -5.78 6.35 41.10
C SER A 108 -5.82 7.65 40.28
N LYS A 109 -5.78 8.82 40.93
CA LYS A 109 -5.69 10.11 40.24
C LYS A 109 -4.41 10.22 39.41
N GLN A 110 -3.27 9.80 39.97
CA GLN A 110 -1.98 9.85 39.27
C GLN A 110 -1.99 8.95 38.03
N SER A 111 -2.48 7.71 38.15
CA SER A 111 -2.64 6.80 37.01
C SER A 111 -3.59 7.35 35.94
N ALA A 112 -4.69 8.01 36.34
CA ALA A 112 -5.60 8.64 35.39
C ALA A 112 -4.95 9.82 34.63
N MET A 113 -4.08 10.60 35.29
CA MET A 113 -3.32 11.68 34.64
C MET A 113 -2.30 11.12 33.65
N GLU A 114 -1.56 10.07 34.02
CA GLU A 114 -0.60 9.40 33.13
C GLU A 114 -1.29 8.80 31.90
N ALA A 115 -2.46 8.18 32.08
CA ALA A 115 -3.28 7.68 30.99
C ALA A 115 -3.74 8.82 30.05
N ALA A 116 -4.19 9.95 30.60
CA ALA A 116 -4.59 11.11 29.81
C ALA A 116 -3.42 11.71 29.02
N GLU A 117 -2.22 11.78 29.60
CA GLU A 117 -1.02 12.24 28.91
C GLU A 117 -0.58 11.26 27.81
N ALA A 118 -0.67 9.95 28.04
CA ALA A 118 -0.39 8.93 27.04
C ALA A 118 -1.32 9.09 25.82
N VAL A 119 -2.63 9.27 26.05
CA VAL A 119 -3.62 9.51 24.99
C VAL A 119 -3.31 10.82 24.24
N LYS A 120 -2.97 11.90 24.95
CA LYS A 120 -2.58 13.17 24.32
C LYS A 120 -1.35 13.03 23.43
N ASN A 121 -0.36 12.26 23.87
CA ASN A 121 0.85 12.00 23.10
C ASN A 121 0.58 11.11 21.88
N GLN A 122 -0.29 10.10 22.01
CA GLN A 122 -0.73 9.27 20.90
C GLN A 122 -1.51 10.09 19.86
N SER A 123 -2.42 10.96 20.29
CA SER A 123 -3.17 11.87 19.42
C SER A 123 -2.24 12.76 18.60
N LYS A 124 -1.22 13.37 19.23
CA LYS A 124 -0.21 14.17 18.51
C LYS A 124 0.61 13.37 17.51
N ARG A 125 0.92 12.10 17.79
CA ARG A 125 1.63 11.21 16.86
C ARG A 125 0.76 10.86 15.65
N LEU A 126 -0.52 10.56 15.89
CA LEU A 126 -1.49 10.30 14.83
C LEU A 126 -1.70 11.54 13.96
N GLU A 127 -1.84 12.72 14.54
CA GLU A 127 -1.97 13.98 13.81
C GLU A 127 -0.78 14.25 12.87
N LYS A 128 0.46 14.03 13.34
CA LYS A 128 1.67 14.10 12.50
C LYS A 128 1.69 13.04 11.40
N SER A 129 1.20 11.83 11.66
CA SER A 129 1.13 10.77 10.64
C SER A 129 0.09 11.07 9.56
N VAL A 130 -1.01 11.73 9.93
CA VAL A 130 -2.08 12.15 9.01
C VAL A 130 -1.58 13.31 8.14
N SER A 131 -0.85 14.28 8.69
CA SER A 131 -0.28 15.37 7.89
C SER A 131 0.76 14.87 6.87
N PHE A 132 1.60 13.90 7.24
CA PHE A 132 2.57 13.30 6.33
C PHE A 132 1.91 12.55 5.16
N LYS A 133 0.80 11.84 5.42
CA LYS A 133 0.00 11.18 4.38
C LYS A 133 -0.73 12.19 3.48
N ALA A 134 -1.18 13.32 4.03
CA ALA A 134 -1.80 14.38 3.24
C ALA A 134 -0.83 15.04 2.26
N VAL A 135 0.42 15.28 2.67
CA VAL A 135 1.47 15.83 1.78
C VAL A 135 1.78 14.87 0.63
N GLY A 136 1.86 13.56 0.88
CA GLY A 136 2.05 12.56 -0.17
C GLY A 136 0.87 12.49 -1.14
N PHE A 137 -0.36 12.59 -0.64
CA PHE A 137 -1.57 12.61 -1.47
C PHE A 137 -1.64 13.85 -2.39
N GLU A 138 -1.25 15.03 -1.90
CA GLU A 138 -1.18 16.25 -2.71
C GLU A 138 -0.11 16.19 -3.80
N ALA A 139 1.05 15.57 -3.51
CA ALA A 139 2.10 15.35 -4.50
C ALA A 139 1.63 14.40 -5.60
N TRP A 140 1.09 13.24 -5.23
CA TRP A 140 0.52 12.28 -6.17
C TRP A 140 -0.61 12.88 -7.02
N LYS A 141 -1.52 13.65 -6.40
CA LYS A 141 -2.60 14.34 -7.12
C LYS A 141 -2.06 15.32 -8.17
N ARG A 142 -0.98 16.05 -7.88
CA ARG A 142 -0.33 16.94 -8.86
C ARG A 142 0.31 16.17 -10.01
N GLU A 143 0.95 15.04 -9.73
CA GLU A 143 1.54 14.17 -10.76
C GLU A 143 0.47 13.57 -11.68
N VAL A 144 -0.64 13.09 -11.13
CA VAL A 144 -1.79 12.59 -11.91
C VAL A 144 -2.40 13.70 -12.77
N GLU A 145 -2.59 14.90 -12.22
CA GLU A 145 -3.14 16.03 -12.97
C GLU A 145 -2.17 16.51 -14.06
N HIS A 146 -0.85 16.43 -13.83
CA HIS A 146 0.17 16.70 -14.84
C HIS A 146 0.10 15.70 -15.99
N ALA A 147 0.13 14.39 -15.68
CA ALA A 147 0.02 13.34 -16.68
C ALA A 147 -1.27 13.49 -17.50
N ARG A 148 -2.40 13.83 -16.86
CA ARG A 148 -3.66 14.09 -17.56
C ARG A 148 -3.55 15.26 -18.55
N LYS A 149 -2.86 16.34 -18.18
CA LYS A 149 -2.64 17.48 -19.07
C LYS A 149 -1.76 17.11 -20.26
N GLU A 150 -0.70 16.33 -20.03
CA GLU A 150 0.15 15.81 -21.12
C GLU A 150 -0.65 14.91 -22.06
N TYR A 151 -1.44 13.97 -21.54
CA TYR A 151 -2.32 13.16 -22.36
C TYR A 151 -3.30 14.00 -23.18
N MET A 152 -3.92 15.03 -22.57
CA MET A 152 -4.83 15.91 -23.31
C MET A 152 -4.11 16.69 -24.42
N ALA A 153 -2.86 17.11 -24.19
CA ALA A 153 -2.04 17.77 -25.21
C ALA A 153 -1.72 16.82 -26.37
N THR A 154 -1.26 15.60 -26.08
CA THR A 154 -0.95 14.60 -27.12
C THR A 154 -2.18 14.21 -27.95
N ILE A 155 -3.36 14.15 -27.33
CA ILE A 155 -4.62 13.90 -28.07
C ILE A 155 -4.96 15.08 -28.99
N ALA A 156 -4.78 16.32 -28.53
CA ALA A 156 -5.00 17.50 -29.37
C ALA A 156 -4.03 17.56 -30.56
N GLU A 157 -2.75 17.20 -30.34
CA GLU A 157 -1.75 17.09 -31.41
C GLU A 157 -2.10 15.97 -32.40
N LEU A 158 -2.57 14.81 -31.91
CA LEU A 158 -3.04 13.71 -32.75
C LEU A 158 -4.23 14.13 -33.62
N ASP A 159 -5.19 14.85 -33.05
CA ASP A 159 -6.34 15.34 -33.79
C ASP A 159 -5.94 16.40 -34.83
N ALA A 160 -4.99 17.28 -34.52
CA ALA A 160 -4.42 18.22 -35.49
C ALA A 160 -3.72 17.47 -36.64
N SER A 161 -2.90 16.47 -36.34
CA SER A 161 -2.23 15.64 -37.35
C SER A 161 -3.21 14.87 -38.22
N LYS A 162 -4.31 14.35 -37.65
CA LYS A 162 -5.40 13.73 -38.43
C LYS A 162 -6.10 14.72 -39.37
N GLN A 163 -6.31 15.96 -38.93
CA GLN A 163 -6.87 17.01 -39.78
C GLN A 163 -5.93 17.35 -40.94
N GLU A 164 -4.62 17.46 -40.68
CA GLU A 164 -3.60 17.67 -41.72
C GLU A 164 -3.56 16.51 -42.71
N LEU A 165 -3.60 15.26 -42.24
CA LEU A 165 -3.65 14.07 -43.09
C LEU A 165 -4.88 14.09 -44.02
N ASN A 166 -6.05 14.44 -43.49
CA ASN A 166 -7.27 14.57 -44.28
C ASN A 166 -7.15 15.67 -45.33
N LYS A 167 -6.51 16.79 -45.00
CA LYS A 167 -6.25 17.86 -45.96
C LYS A 167 -5.30 17.41 -47.07
N ILE A 168 -4.20 16.74 -46.73
CA ILE A 168 -3.26 16.19 -47.73
C ILE A 168 -3.98 15.20 -48.66
N ARG A 169 -4.87 14.37 -48.13
CA ARG A 169 -5.66 13.44 -48.94
C ARG A 169 -6.59 14.16 -49.92
N GLN A 170 -7.27 15.22 -49.49
CA GLN A 170 -8.09 16.06 -50.36
C GLN A 170 -7.25 16.75 -51.44
N ASP A 171 -6.08 17.30 -51.08
CA ASP A 171 -5.16 17.93 -52.02
C ASP A 171 -4.63 16.93 -53.05
N TYR A 172 -4.35 15.69 -52.63
CA TYR A 172 -3.94 14.60 -53.52
C TYR A 172 -5.07 14.22 -54.51
N ASP A 173 -6.29 14.06 -54.02
CA ASP A 173 -7.45 13.75 -54.86
C ASP A 173 -7.68 14.88 -55.89
N ALA A 174 -7.60 16.14 -55.47
CA ALA A 174 -7.69 17.29 -56.36
C ALA A 174 -6.56 17.35 -57.41
N ALA A 175 -5.33 17.03 -57.01
CA ALA A 175 -4.18 16.96 -57.92
C ALA A 175 -4.33 15.81 -58.93
N LEU A 176 -4.89 14.68 -58.51
CA LEU A 176 -5.18 13.54 -59.38
C LEU A 176 -6.26 13.90 -60.41
N GLU A 177 -7.34 14.54 -59.99
CA GLU A 177 -8.39 15.03 -60.90
C GLU A 177 -7.83 16.05 -61.89
N ALA A 178 -7.01 17.00 -61.44
CA ALA A 178 -6.36 17.97 -62.32
C ALA A 178 -5.42 17.29 -63.33
N LYS A 179 -4.68 16.26 -62.92
CA LYS A 179 -3.82 15.46 -63.81
C LYS A 179 -4.64 14.72 -64.87
N LEU A 180 -5.76 14.10 -64.48
CA LEU A 180 -6.66 13.42 -65.42
C LEU A 180 -7.27 14.40 -66.42
N ALA A 181 -7.70 15.59 -65.97
CA ALA A 181 -8.20 16.64 -66.84
C ALA A 181 -7.13 17.12 -67.84
N ALA A 182 -5.88 17.29 -67.39
CA ALA A 182 -4.76 17.67 -68.26
C ALA A 182 -4.44 16.60 -69.31
N PHE A 183 -4.54 15.30 -68.97
CA PHE A 183 -4.39 14.24 -69.96
C PHE A 183 -5.50 14.21 -71.00
N HIS A 184 -6.74 14.47 -70.58
CA HIS A 184 -7.87 14.55 -71.51
C HIS A 184 -7.65 15.68 -72.52
N THR A 185 -7.32 16.88 -72.05
CA THR A 185 -7.09 18.04 -72.92
C THR A 185 -5.87 17.86 -73.83
N ALA A 186 -4.79 17.22 -73.34
CA ALA A 186 -3.65 16.86 -74.15
C ALA A 186 -4.03 15.86 -75.26
N GLY A 187 -4.83 14.84 -74.95
CA GLY A 187 -5.33 13.87 -75.94
C GLY A 187 -6.26 14.49 -76.99
N GLU A 188 -7.12 15.42 -76.59
CA GLU A 188 -7.94 16.22 -77.52
C GLU A 188 -7.06 17.07 -78.44
N ALA A 189 -6.03 17.74 -77.91
CA ALA A 189 -5.09 18.54 -78.69
C ALA A 189 -4.27 17.68 -79.67
N GLU A 190 -3.82 16.49 -79.26
CA GLU A 190 -3.12 15.54 -80.13
C GLU A 190 -4.02 15.08 -81.28
N SER A 191 -5.28 14.72 -80.98
CA SER A 191 -6.26 14.30 -81.98
C SER A 191 -6.57 15.42 -82.96
N ALA A 192 -6.75 16.65 -82.48
CA ALA A 192 -6.93 17.83 -83.31
C ALA A 192 -5.69 18.10 -84.21
N SER A 193 -4.49 17.92 -83.67
CA SER A 193 -3.23 18.06 -84.42
C SER A 193 -3.12 16.99 -85.53
N LYS A 194 -3.46 15.73 -85.24
CA LYS A 194 -3.51 14.65 -86.23
C LYS A 194 -4.49 14.97 -87.36
N LEU A 195 -5.72 15.36 -87.04
CA LEU A 195 -6.72 15.76 -88.04
C LEU A 195 -6.25 16.93 -88.91
N ASN A 196 -5.58 17.92 -88.30
CA ASN A 196 -5.03 19.05 -89.05
C ASN A 196 -3.88 18.59 -89.97
N SER A 197 -3.01 17.69 -89.51
CA SER A 197 -1.93 17.13 -90.33
C SER A 197 -2.48 16.34 -91.53
N GLU A 198 -3.51 15.51 -91.34
CA GLU A 198 -4.19 14.78 -92.41
C GLU A 198 -4.78 15.76 -93.43
N ARG A 199 -5.45 16.82 -92.96
CA ARG A 199 -5.99 17.87 -93.83
C ARG A 199 -4.89 18.60 -94.62
N ILE A 200 -3.74 18.87 -94.02
CA ILE A 200 -2.57 19.44 -94.71
C ILE A 200 -2.06 18.49 -95.79
N THR A 201 -1.97 17.17 -95.52
CA THR A 201 -1.57 16.19 -96.53
C THR A 201 -2.58 16.11 -97.68
N GLU A 202 -3.89 16.15 -97.40
CA GLU A 202 -4.94 16.15 -98.43
C GLU A 202 -4.85 17.39 -99.32
N LEU A 203 -4.68 18.58 -98.72
CA LEU A 203 -4.47 19.82 -99.45
C LEU A 203 -3.19 19.77 -100.30
N SER A 204 -2.11 19.20 -99.77
CA SER A 204 -0.85 19.02 -100.50
C SER A 204 -1.02 18.11 -101.72
N ASN A 205 -1.77 17.01 -101.58
CA ASN A 205 -2.12 16.12 -102.68
C ASN A 205 -2.96 16.81 -103.76
N LYS A 206 -3.96 17.63 -103.35
CA LYS A 206 -4.76 18.45 -104.28
C LYS A 206 -3.88 19.45 -105.05
N ILE A 207 -2.94 20.10 -104.38
CA ILE A 207 -1.97 21.00 -105.02
C ILE A 207 -1.10 20.25 -106.02
N ALA A 208 -0.60 19.05 -105.68
CA ALA A 208 0.20 18.23 -106.58
C ALA A 208 -0.58 17.81 -107.83
N SER A 209 -1.83 17.35 -107.67
CA SER A 209 -2.71 17.02 -108.79
C SER A 209 -2.97 18.24 -109.69
N MET A 210 -3.26 19.41 -109.11
CA MET A 210 -3.46 20.64 -109.88
C MET A 210 -2.19 21.06 -110.63
N LYS A 211 -1.01 20.91 -110.03
CA LYS A 211 0.28 21.14 -110.71
C LYS A 211 0.47 20.19 -111.90
N ALA A 212 0.18 18.90 -111.74
CA ALA A 212 0.27 17.92 -112.81
C ALA A 212 -0.71 18.25 -113.96
N SER A 213 -1.93 18.69 -113.66
CA SER A 213 -2.88 19.15 -114.69
C SER A 213 -2.40 20.42 -115.43
N ILE A 214 -1.74 21.36 -114.73
CA ILE A 214 -1.12 22.53 -115.37
C ILE A 214 0.04 22.11 -116.29
N GLU A 215 0.84 21.12 -115.90
CA GLU A 215 1.91 20.57 -116.74
C GLU A 215 1.38 19.83 -117.97
N GLN A 216 0.31 19.05 -117.84
CA GLN A 216 -0.38 18.43 -118.98
C GLN A 216 -0.92 19.49 -119.97
N MET A 217 -1.56 20.55 -119.46
CA MET A 217 -2.05 21.66 -120.29
C MET A 217 -0.91 22.41 -121.01
N LYS A 218 0.30 22.44 -120.42
CA LYS A 218 1.49 23.00 -121.07
C LYS A 218 2.07 22.08 -122.13
N LEU A 219 2.09 20.77 -121.91
CA LEU A 219 2.49 19.80 -122.93
C LEU A 219 1.50 19.78 -124.10
N GLU A 220 0.19 19.88 -123.84
CA GLU A 220 -0.86 20.03 -124.88
C GLU A 220 -0.72 21.37 -125.64
N SER A 221 -0.23 22.42 -124.97
CA SER A 221 0.13 23.70 -125.61
C SER A 221 1.46 23.62 -126.40
N GLU A 222 2.37 22.71 -126.07
CA GLU A 222 3.61 22.43 -126.83
C GLU A 222 3.34 21.51 -128.04
N GLU A 223 2.30 20.67 -128.00
CA GLU A 223 1.83 19.90 -129.18
C GLU A 223 1.00 20.73 -130.16
N THR A 224 0.58 21.95 -129.80
CA THR A 224 -0.01 22.92 -130.72
C THR A 224 0.94 24.09 -131.02
N GLN A 225 1.87 23.76 -131.93
CA GLN A 225 2.33 24.63 -133.01
C GLN A 225 3.43 25.68 -132.65
N GLU A 226 4.69 25.28 -132.91
CA GLU A 226 5.54 26.06 -133.84
C GLU A 226 4.71 26.33 -135.12
N GLY A 227 4.49 27.56 -135.57
CA GLY A 227 5.51 28.58 -135.67
C GLY A 227 5.20 29.92 -135.02
N THR A 228 6.27 30.40 -134.39
CA THR A 228 6.72 31.79 -134.22
C THR A 228 5.96 32.65 -133.21
N THR A 229 6.55 32.84 -132.02
CA THR A 229 7.23 34.10 -131.65
C THR A 229 8.09 33.89 -130.39
N GLY A 230 9.41 33.84 -130.56
CA GLY A 230 10.42 33.48 -129.55
C GLY A 230 10.71 34.52 -128.46
N GLN A 231 9.71 34.93 -127.68
CA GLN A 231 9.91 35.79 -126.50
C GLN A 231 9.21 35.29 -125.23
N LYS A 232 8.21 34.41 -125.35
CA LYS A 232 7.50 33.80 -124.20
C LYS A 232 8.18 32.55 -123.64
N GLU A 233 8.78 31.71 -124.49
CA GLU A 233 9.39 30.44 -124.07
C GLU A 233 10.62 30.63 -123.16
N LYS A 234 11.50 31.59 -123.48
CA LYS A 234 12.63 31.94 -122.58
C LYS A 234 12.17 32.44 -121.22
N SER A 235 11.03 33.12 -121.16
CA SER A 235 10.43 33.63 -119.91
C SER A 235 9.74 32.51 -119.10
N GLN A 236 9.17 31.50 -119.76
CA GLN A 236 8.57 30.34 -119.10
C GLN A 236 9.62 29.34 -118.61
N LEU A 237 10.67 29.08 -119.40
CA LEU A 237 11.83 28.28 -118.98
C LEU A 237 12.58 28.95 -117.81
N SER A 238 12.73 30.27 -117.83
CA SER A 238 13.30 30.98 -116.68
C SER A 238 12.41 30.88 -115.45
N PHE A 239 11.08 30.98 -115.59
CA PHE A 239 10.12 30.85 -114.49
C PHE A 239 10.16 29.46 -113.84
N TYR A 240 10.23 28.39 -114.65
CA TYR A 240 10.34 27.02 -114.16
C TYR A 240 11.69 26.73 -113.49
N LYS A 241 12.77 27.29 -114.05
CA LYS A 241 14.10 27.18 -113.46
C LYS A 241 14.14 27.88 -112.10
N THR A 242 13.60 29.10 -111.99
CA THR A 242 13.47 29.81 -110.70
C THR A 242 12.54 29.09 -109.72
N ALA A 243 11.43 28.49 -110.18
CA ALA A 243 10.53 27.74 -109.30
C ALA A 243 11.17 26.45 -108.76
N LYS A 244 12.04 25.81 -109.55
CA LYS A 244 12.83 24.65 -109.11
C LYS A 244 13.91 25.05 -108.12
N GLU A 245 14.64 26.14 -108.40
CA GLU A 245 15.62 26.70 -107.47
C GLU A 245 14.95 27.13 -106.16
N GLU A 246 13.80 27.82 -106.18
CA GLU A 246 13.00 28.13 -104.98
C GLU A 246 12.52 26.88 -104.23
N ALA A 247 12.13 25.82 -104.94
CA ALA A 247 11.68 24.58 -104.29
C ALA A 247 12.84 23.82 -103.62
N LEU A 248 14.02 23.82 -104.24
CA LEU A 248 15.23 23.25 -103.64
C LEU A 248 15.71 24.09 -102.46
N GLU A 249 15.69 25.42 -102.58
CA GLU A 249 16.02 26.34 -101.50
C GLU A 249 15.05 26.20 -100.33
N LYS A 250 13.75 26.00 -100.58
CA LYS A 250 12.75 25.66 -99.54
C LYS A 250 12.97 24.29 -98.91
N LEU A 251 13.42 23.30 -99.68
CA LEU A 251 13.68 21.97 -99.15
C LEU A 251 14.95 21.97 -98.30
N GLU A 252 15.96 22.72 -98.72
CA GLU A 252 17.19 22.95 -97.97
C GLU A 252 16.94 23.82 -96.73
N SER A 253 16.05 24.82 -96.80
CA SER A 253 15.61 25.59 -95.63
C SER A 253 14.85 24.71 -94.63
N LEU A 254 13.93 23.85 -95.08
CA LEU A 254 13.21 22.89 -94.22
C LEU A 254 14.14 21.86 -93.58
N LYS A 255 15.16 21.41 -94.33
CA LYS A 255 16.17 20.47 -93.82
C LYS A 255 17.09 21.14 -92.78
N ASN A 256 17.43 22.41 -92.99
CA ASN A 256 18.19 23.21 -92.02
C ASN A 256 17.33 23.68 -90.83
N GLU A 257 16.01 23.78 -90.99
CA GLU A 257 15.02 23.99 -89.91
C GLU A 257 14.92 22.78 -88.99
N ASN A 258 15.14 21.57 -89.53
CA ASN A 258 15.05 20.33 -88.77
C ASN A 258 16.32 20.12 -87.94
N ASN A 259 16.36 20.78 -86.78
CA ASN A 259 17.56 20.89 -85.96
C ASN A 259 17.85 19.58 -85.20
N PRO A 260 18.87 18.79 -85.59
CA PRO A 260 19.11 17.45 -85.04
C PRO A 260 19.47 17.47 -83.54
N GLU A 261 20.03 18.58 -83.06
CA GLU A 261 20.31 18.79 -81.63
C GLU A 261 19.03 18.90 -80.81
N LEU A 262 17.98 19.52 -81.35
CA LEU A 262 16.69 19.64 -80.67
C LEU A 262 16.03 18.26 -80.52
N ILE A 263 16.05 17.43 -81.56
CA ILE A 263 15.51 16.06 -81.52
C ILE A 263 16.26 15.22 -80.47
N ARG A 264 17.59 15.26 -80.49
CA ARG A 264 18.41 14.56 -79.49
C ARG A 264 18.16 15.07 -78.06
N SER A 265 17.89 16.37 -77.89
CA SER A 265 17.54 16.94 -76.59
C SER A 265 16.15 16.51 -76.11
N LEU A 266 15.18 16.36 -77.02
CA LEU A 266 13.84 15.88 -76.71
C LEU A 266 13.85 14.39 -76.38
N ASP A 267 14.59 13.57 -77.12
CA ASP A 267 14.79 12.14 -76.80
C ASP A 267 15.47 11.96 -75.43
N ALA A 268 16.48 12.78 -75.12
CA ALA A 268 17.13 12.75 -73.80
C ALA A 268 16.13 13.09 -72.67
N LYS A 269 15.33 14.15 -72.84
CA LYS A 269 14.28 14.53 -71.87
C LYS A 269 13.19 13.47 -71.75
N LEU A 270 12.84 12.81 -72.86
CA LEU A 270 11.84 11.74 -72.85
C LEU A 270 12.39 10.53 -72.11
N SER A 271 13.64 10.13 -72.37
CA SER A 271 14.32 9.07 -71.61
C SER A 271 14.45 9.40 -70.12
N GLU A 272 14.77 10.64 -69.77
CA GLU A 272 14.84 11.13 -68.38
C GLU A 272 13.48 11.04 -67.70
N ALA A 273 12.42 11.58 -68.32
CA ALA A 273 11.06 11.50 -67.81
C ALA A 273 10.56 10.05 -67.67
N THR A 274 10.96 9.16 -68.59
CA THR A 274 10.60 7.74 -68.50
C THR A 274 11.26 7.07 -67.31
N SER A 275 12.55 7.37 -67.05
CA SER A 275 13.28 6.89 -65.87
C SER A 275 12.66 7.41 -64.57
N GLU A 276 12.29 8.69 -64.50
CA GLU A 276 11.64 9.27 -63.31
C GLU A 276 10.27 8.62 -63.04
N ILE A 277 9.50 8.29 -64.09
CA ILE A 277 8.23 7.59 -63.95
C ILE A 277 8.45 6.18 -63.38
N GLU A 278 9.47 5.46 -63.85
CA GLU A 278 9.83 4.13 -63.34
C GLU A 278 10.23 4.18 -61.87
N ASP A 279 11.07 5.15 -61.49
CA ASP A 279 11.49 5.37 -60.09
C ASP A 279 10.30 5.69 -59.18
N LEU A 280 9.38 6.56 -59.61
CA LEU A 280 8.15 6.86 -58.87
C LEU A 280 7.25 5.64 -58.72
N GLN A 281 7.10 4.83 -59.76
CA GLN A 281 6.34 3.58 -59.68
C GLN A 281 6.96 2.60 -58.69
N GLU A 282 8.29 2.51 -58.63
CA GLU A 282 8.97 1.65 -57.68
C GLU A 282 8.83 2.15 -56.23
N GLN A 283 8.96 3.46 -56.01
CA GLN A 283 8.71 4.08 -54.70
C GLN A 283 7.28 3.84 -54.23
N LEU A 284 6.30 3.95 -55.13
CA LEU A 284 4.88 3.75 -54.81
C LEU A 284 4.59 2.28 -54.45
N LYS A 285 5.23 1.32 -55.14
CA LYS A 285 5.17 -0.11 -54.77
C LYS A 285 5.78 -0.39 -53.40
N ARG A 286 6.95 0.21 -53.10
CA ARG A 286 7.62 0.06 -51.80
C ARG A 286 6.79 0.64 -50.66
N LEU A 287 6.23 1.85 -50.84
CA LEU A 287 5.34 2.49 -49.87
C LEU A 287 4.08 1.65 -49.62
N HIS A 288 3.40 1.21 -50.69
CA HIS A 288 2.22 0.37 -50.55
C HIS A 288 2.51 -0.95 -49.83
N ALA A 289 3.66 -1.58 -50.09
CA ALA A 289 4.07 -2.78 -49.35
C ALA A 289 4.28 -2.49 -47.85
N SER A 290 4.99 -1.41 -47.52
CA SER A 290 5.20 -0.98 -46.14
C SER A 290 3.90 -0.63 -45.43
N GLU A 291 2.97 0.07 -46.09
CA GLU A 291 1.66 0.38 -45.54
C GLU A 291 0.84 -0.88 -45.28
N MET A 292 0.84 -1.84 -46.20
CA MET A 292 0.14 -3.11 -46.00
C MET A 292 0.72 -3.92 -44.85
N ASP A 293 2.03 -3.91 -44.65
CA ASP A 293 2.65 -4.60 -43.52
C ASP A 293 2.32 -3.90 -42.19
N SER A 294 2.28 -2.56 -42.17
CA SER A 294 1.80 -1.78 -41.02
C SER A 294 0.34 -2.09 -40.69
N VAL A 295 -0.55 -2.13 -41.70
CA VAL A 295 -1.95 -2.48 -41.52
C VAL A 295 -2.10 -3.90 -40.96
N LYS A 296 -1.36 -4.88 -41.48
CA LYS A 296 -1.38 -6.26 -40.93
C LYS A 296 -0.96 -6.29 -39.47
N LEU A 297 0.09 -5.56 -39.11
CA LEU A 297 0.59 -5.47 -37.74
C LEU A 297 -0.47 -4.87 -36.81
N ILE A 298 -1.03 -3.71 -37.15
CA ILE A 298 -2.12 -3.07 -36.40
C ILE A 298 -3.34 -4.00 -36.28
N THR A 299 -3.66 -4.74 -37.34
CA THR A 299 -4.80 -5.68 -37.31
C THR A 299 -4.53 -6.86 -36.37
N SER A 300 -3.28 -7.32 -36.26
CA SER A 300 -2.89 -8.37 -35.33
C SER A 300 -2.92 -7.90 -33.87
N GLU A 301 -2.39 -6.71 -33.59
CA GLU A 301 -2.45 -6.07 -32.28
C GLU A 301 -3.89 -5.82 -31.84
N LEU A 302 -4.75 -5.36 -32.74
CA LEU A 302 -6.18 -5.15 -32.47
C LEU A 302 -6.88 -6.46 -32.09
N LYS A 303 -6.57 -7.56 -32.77
CA LYS A 303 -7.12 -8.89 -32.45
C LYS A 303 -6.65 -9.37 -31.08
N GLU A 304 -5.38 -9.17 -30.75
CA GLU A 304 -4.82 -9.51 -29.44
C GLU A 304 -5.48 -8.69 -28.33
N ALA A 305 -5.55 -7.37 -28.50
CA ALA A 305 -6.20 -6.46 -27.55
C ALA A 305 -7.69 -6.83 -27.35
N THR A 306 -8.38 -7.20 -28.43
CA THR A 306 -9.78 -7.66 -28.36
C THR A 306 -9.90 -8.95 -27.55
N LYS A 307 -8.98 -9.90 -27.73
CA LYS A 307 -8.95 -11.14 -26.96
C LYS A 307 -8.68 -10.88 -25.47
N THR A 308 -7.69 -10.04 -25.15
CA THR A 308 -7.40 -9.67 -23.75
C THR A 308 -8.59 -9.00 -23.09
N LEU A 309 -9.35 -8.18 -23.82
CA LEU A 309 -10.55 -7.53 -23.31
C LEU A 309 -11.66 -8.55 -22.99
N GLN A 310 -11.82 -9.57 -23.85
CA GLN A 310 -12.77 -10.67 -23.61
C GLN A 310 -12.38 -11.49 -22.37
N ASP A 311 -11.09 -11.80 -22.20
CA ASP A 311 -10.58 -12.54 -21.04
C ASP A 311 -10.80 -11.75 -19.75
N ILE A 312 -10.51 -10.43 -19.75
CA ILE A 312 -10.79 -9.53 -18.61
C ILE A 312 -12.29 -9.50 -18.29
N HIS A 313 -13.16 -9.48 -19.30
CA HIS A 313 -14.61 -9.48 -19.07
C HIS A 313 -15.09 -10.81 -18.44
N ALA A 314 -14.53 -11.95 -18.85
CA ALA A 314 -14.83 -13.23 -18.22
C ALA A 314 -14.35 -13.30 -16.77
N GLU A 315 -13.17 -12.73 -16.48
CA GLU A 315 -12.65 -12.59 -15.11
C GLU A 315 -13.53 -11.66 -14.26
N GLU A 316 -13.98 -10.53 -14.82
CA GLU A 316 -14.89 -9.60 -14.16
C GLU A 316 -16.19 -10.30 -13.72
N ILE A 317 -16.79 -11.12 -14.59
CA ILE A 317 -17.98 -11.92 -14.28
C ILE A 317 -17.68 -12.91 -13.15
N SER A 318 -16.54 -13.59 -13.21
CA SER A 318 -16.11 -14.56 -12.19
C SER A 318 -15.91 -13.91 -10.82
N LEU A 319 -15.26 -12.74 -10.79
CA LEU A 319 -15.06 -11.95 -9.58
C LEU A 319 -16.39 -11.41 -9.02
N LYS A 320 -17.31 -10.94 -9.87
CA LYS A 320 -18.65 -10.53 -9.44
C LYS A 320 -19.41 -11.68 -8.77
N ASN A 321 -19.33 -12.89 -9.34
CA ASN A 321 -19.93 -14.08 -8.76
C ASN A 321 -19.30 -14.44 -7.41
N LEU A 322 -17.97 -14.39 -7.29
CA LEU A 322 -17.27 -14.63 -6.03
C LEU A 322 -17.67 -13.61 -4.95
N VAL A 323 -17.72 -12.33 -5.31
CA VAL A 323 -18.16 -11.26 -4.40
C VAL A 323 -19.60 -11.48 -3.96
N PHE A 324 -20.48 -11.94 -4.85
CA PHE A 324 -21.86 -12.29 -4.48
C PHE A 324 -21.90 -13.44 -3.47
N LEU A 325 -21.14 -14.51 -3.71
CA LEU A 325 -21.03 -15.66 -2.79
C LEU A 325 -20.51 -15.24 -1.41
N LEU A 326 -19.42 -14.47 -1.37
CA LEU A 326 -18.85 -13.95 -0.12
C LEU A 326 -19.83 -13.04 0.64
N ARG A 327 -20.62 -12.22 -0.08
CA ARG A 327 -21.67 -11.39 0.55
C ARG A 327 -22.82 -12.22 1.12
N THR A 328 -23.16 -13.34 0.50
CA THR A 328 -24.18 -14.25 1.04
C THR A 328 -23.66 -14.99 2.26
N GLU A 329 -22.41 -15.49 2.21
CA GLU A 329 -21.76 -16.15 3.34
C GLU A 329 -21.60 -15.20 4.53
N LEU A 330 -21.17 -13.95 4.30
CA LEU A 330 -21.09 -12.94 5.36
C LEU A 330 -22.44 -12.66 6.02
N ARG A 331 -23.53 -12.64 5.24
CA ARG A 331 -24.90 -12.49 5.80
C ARG A 331 -25.28 -13.69 6.65
N GLN A 332 -24.94 -14.90 6.20
CA GLN A 332 -25.22 -16.13 6.92
C GLN A 332 -24.44 -16.18 8.24
N VAL A 333 -23.14 -15.90 8.22
CA VAL A 333 -22.29 -15.85 9.42
C VAL A 333 -22.81 -14.81 10.43
N LYS A 334 -23.27 -13.64 9.97
CA LYS A 334 -23.89 -12.65 10.86
C LYS A 334 -25.15 -13.18 11.54
N LYS A 335 -26.01 -13.86 10.79
CA LYS A 335 -27.21 -14.49 11.34
C LYS A 335 -26.86 -15.55 12.39
N GLU A 336 -25.88 -16.40 12.09
CA GLU A 336 -25.38 -17.42 13.03
C GLU A 336 -24.78 -16.78 14.29
N GLN A 337 -24.08 -15.66 14.17
CA GLN A 337 -23.56 -14.90 15.30
C GLN A 337 -24.69 -14.37 16.19
N ASP A 338 -25.75 -13.81 15.59
CA ASP A 338 -26.91 -13.32 16.33
C ASP A 338 -27.64 -14.48 17.05
N GLU A 339 -27.85 -15.61 16.37
CA GLU A 339 -28.45 -16.82 16.97
C GLU A 339 -27.61 -17.38 18.12
N LEU A 340 -26.28 -17.39 18.00
CA LEU A 340 -25.38 -17.82 19.08
C LEU A 340 -25.44 -16.89 20.27
N LYS A 341 -25.51 -15.57 20.04
CA LYS A 341 -25.61 -14.58 21.10
C LYS A 341 -26.93 -14.71 21.88
N GLU A 342 -28.04 -14.99 21.20
CA GLU A 342 -29.32 -15.28 21.85
C GLU A 342 -29.23 -16.56 22.71
N LYS A 343 -28.59 -17.62 22.20
CA LYS A 343 -28.38 -18.86 22.97
C LYS A 343 -27.47 -18.65 24.18
N GLU A 344 -26.42 -17.85 24.03
CA GLU A 344 -25.50 -17.47 25.13
C GLU A 344 -26.28 -16.77 26.25
N GLN A 345 -27.06 -15.74 25.91
CA GLN A 345 -27.90 -15.01 26.87
C GLN A 345 -28.94 -15.91 27.56
N ALA A 346 -29.57 -16.82 26.80
CA ALA A 346 -30.49 -17.80 27.38
C ALA A 346 -29.79 -18.75 28.35
N SER A 347 -28.57 -19.20 28.02
CA SER A 347 -27.77 -20.05 28.92
C SER A 347 -27.31 -19.32 30.18
N GLU A 348 -26.92 -18.04 30.07
CA GLU A 348 -26.56 -17.20 31.21
C GLU A 348 -27.76 -16.98 32.13
N ALA A 349 -28.94 -16.72 31.57
CA ALA A 349 -30.18 -16.59 32.35
C ALA A 349 -30.53 -17.89 33.09
N LEU A 350 -30.36 -19.04 32.45
CA LEU A 350 -30.54 -20.35 33.09
C LEU A 350 -29.51 -20.61 34.19
N ALA A 351 -28.24 -20.29 33.95
CA ALA A 351 -27.18 -20.43 34.95
C ALA A 351 -27.44 -19.53 36.17
N HIS A 352 -27.88 -18.29 35.95
CA HIS A 352 -28.30 -17.40 37.02
C HIS A 352 -29.49 -17.95 37.81
N LYS A 353 -30.50 -18.49 37.12
CA LYS A 353 -31.67 -19.08 37.78
C LYS A 353 -31.28 -20.27 38.67
N LEU A 354 -30.47 -21.19 38.14
CA LEU A 354 -29.97 -22.34 38.89
C LEU A 354 -29.10 -21.89 40.07
N ALA A 355 -28.26 -20.86 39.91
CA ALA A 355 -27.46 -20.33 41.01
C ALA A 355 -28.32 -19.77 42.14
N SER A 356 -29.41 -19.08 41.83
CA SER A 356 -30.38 -18.60 42.84
C SER A 356 -31.09 -19.75 43.54
N GLU A 357 -31.59 -20.75 42.81
CA GLU A 357 -32.24 -21.93 43.40
C GLU A 357 -31.29 -22.70 44.35
N LEU A 358 -30.02 -22.82 43.96
CA LEU A 358 -28.98 -23.45 44.78
C LEU A 358 -28.68 -22.63 46.06
N GLN A 359 -28.74 -21.31 45.98
CA GLN A 359 -28.57 -20.45 47.14
C GLN A 359 -29.77 -20.50 48.09
N ASP A 360 -31.00 -20.49 47.56
CA ASP A 360 -32.23 -20.59 48.36
C ASP A 360 -32.31 -21.94 49.10
N SER A 361 -32.00 -23.05 48.40
CA SER A 361 -31.94 -24.39 49.01
C SER A 361 -30.84 -24.54 50.06
N MET A 362 -29.67 -23.90 49.88
CA MET A 362 -28.64 -23.85 50.92
C MET A 362 -29.09 -23.06 52.16
N GLU A 363 -29.95 -22.05 51.99
CA GLU A 363 -30.46 -21.22 53.08
C GLU A 363 -31.61 -21.91 53.84
N GLU A 364 -32.40 -22.76 53.16
CA GLU A 364 -33.42 -23.64 53.74
C GLU A 364 -32.83 -24.84 54.51
N ALA A 365 -31.70 -25.39 54.06
CA ALA A 365 -31.05 -26.57 54.67
C ALA A 365 -30.11 -26.25 55.85
N ARG A 366 -30.37 -25.17 56.60
CA ARG A 366 -29.50 -24.72 57.70
C ARG A 366 -29.75 -25.52 58.99
N PRO A 367 -28.79 -26.30 59.53
CA PRO A 367 -29.02 -27.13 60.73
C PRO A 367 -28.94 -26.32 62.05
N GLU A 368 -29.53 -26.85 63.12
CA GLU A 368 -29.40 -26.31 64.49
C GLU A 368 -27.97 -26.47 65.04
N PRO A 369 -27.47 -25.54 65.88
CA PRO A 369 -26.06 -25.53 66.30
C PRO A 369 -25.75 -26.66 67.30
N GLY A 370 -24.70 -27.44 67.03
CA GLY A 370 -24.11 -28.43 67.94
C GLY A 370 -24.39 -29.91 67.65
N SER A 371 -24.98 -30.25 66.51
CA SER A 371 -25.30 -31.64 66.12
C SER A 371 -24.22 -32.28 65.23
N VAL A 372 -24.32 -33.60 64.99
CA VAL A 372 -23.41 -34.33 64.08
C VAL A 372 -23.50 -33.74 62.65
N GLU A 373 -24.68 -33.23 62.29
CA GLU A 373 -24.94 -32.53 61.03
C GLU A 373 -24.14 -31.21 60.87
N GLU A 374 -23.74 -30.50 61.94
CA GLU A 374 -22.88 -29.31 61.83
C GLU A 374 -21.44 -29.70 61.48
N GLN A 375 -20.93 -30.81 62.01
CA GLN A 375 -19.62 -31.35 61.67
C GLN A 375 -19.57 -31.84 60.21
N GLU A 376 -20.64 -32.50 59.76
CA GLU A 376 -20.82 -32.94 58.37
C GLU A 376 -21.00 -31.74 57.41
N ALA A 377 -21.78 -30.72 57.79
CA ALA A 377 -21.92 -29.48 57.05
C ALA A 377 -20.61 -28.70 56.93
N ASN A 378 -19.75 -28.72 57.95
CA ASN A 378 -18.45 -28.06 57.92
C ASN A 378 -17.46 -28.78 56.98
N ILE A 379 -17.48 -30.13 56.97
CA ILE A 379 -16.70 -30.94 56.00
C ILE A 379 -17.20 -30.70 54.58
N PHE A 380 -18.51 -30.64 54.37
CA PHE A 380 -19.13 -30.31 53.09
C PHE A 380 -18.76 -28.91 52.61
N TYR A 381 -18.75 -27.92 53.52
CA TYR A 381 -18.34 -26.55 53.25
C TYR A 381 -16.86 -26.46 52.84
N GLU A 382 -15.97 -27.18 53.53
CA GLU A 382 -14.55 -27.29 53.17
C GLU A 382 -14.34 -27.97 51.80
N GLN A 383 -15.05 -29.05 51.53
CA GLN A 383 -14.99 -29.76 50.23
C GLN A 383 -15.54 -28.89 49.08
N SER A 384 -16.61 -28.12 49.32
CA SER A 384 -17.18 -27.15 48.36
C SER A 384 -16.23 -25.97 48.09
N LEU A 385 -15.54 -25.46 49.12
CA LEU A 385 -14.48 -24.47 48.96
C LEU A 385 -13.31 -24.99 48.14
N ASN A 386 -12.86 -26.22 48.41
CA ASN A 386 -11.81 -26.87 47.64
C ASN A 386 -12.24 -27.08 46.18
N MET A 387 -13.49 -27.47 45.91
CA MET A 387 -14.02 -27.61 44.56
C MET A 387 -14.05 -26.29 43.79
N LYS A 388 -14.48 -25.19 44.45
CA LYS A 388 -14.42 -23.84 43.85
C LYS A 388 -12.98 -23.41 43.53
N LYS A 389 -12.04 -23.71 44.43
CA LYS A 389 -10.62 -23.40 44.25
C LYS A 389 -10.03 -24.17 43.05
N VAL A 390 -10.25 -25.48 42.98
CA VAL A 390 -9.81 -26.34 41.87
C VAL A 390 -10.42 -25.86 40.54
N SER A 391 -11.71 -25.48 40.54
CA SER A 391 -12.36 -24.95 39.34
C SER A 391 -11.78 -23.61 38.87
N LEU A 392 -11.39 -22.73 39.80
CA LEU A 392 -10.73 -21.45 39.48
C LEU A 392 -9.32 -21.69 38.92
N GLU A 393 -8.57 -22.64 39.51
CA GLU A 393 -7.23 -23.04 39.06
C GLU A 393 -7.30 -23.65 37.64
N THR A 394 -8.26 -24.53 37.35
CA THR A 394 -8.47 -25.08 36.00
C THR A 394 -8.81 -23.98 34.98
N GLU A 395 -9.74 -23.07 35.29
CA GLU A 395 -10.11 -21.97 34.39
C GLU A 395 -8.94 -21.03 34.12
N ASN A 396 -8.11 -20.77 35.14
CA ASN A 396 -6.90 -19.99 34.97
C ASN A 396 -5.88 -20.70 34.05
N ALA A 397 -5.65 -22.01 34.25
CA ALA A 397 -4.78 -22.80 33.39
C ALA A 397 -5.27 -22.82 31.93
N LYS A 398 -6.58 -22.99 31.68
CA LYS A 398 -7.20 -22.91 30.35
C LYS A 398 -6.99 -21.54 29.70
N ARG A 399 -7.17 -20.46 30.46
CA ARG A 399 -6.96 -19.08 29.97
C ARG A 399 -5.49 -18.80 29.64
N GLU A 400 -4.55 -19.34 30.42
CA GLU A 400 -3.11 -19.22 30.11
C GLU A 400 -2.72 -20.03 28.88
N ALA A 401 -3.21 -21.27 28.75
CA ALA A 401 -3.03 -22.10 27.57
C ALA A 401 -3.56 -21.40 26.30
N GLU A 402 -4.74 -20.77 26.37
CA GLU A 402 -5.31 -20.04 25.23
C GLU A 402 -4.49 -18.80 24.85
N LYS A 403 -4.00 -18.03 25.85
CA LYS A 403 -3.09 -16.90 25.61
C LYS A 403 -1.78 -17.35 24.94
N MET A 404 -1.22 -18.47 25.37
CA MET A 404 -0.02 -19.05 24.77
C MET A 404 -0.28 -19.53 23.35
N ARG A 405 -1.44 -20.16 23.09
CA ARG A 405 -1.85 -20.56 21.74
C ARG A 405 -1.99 -19.38 20.79
N ARG A 406 -2.59 -18.27 21.23
CA ARG A 406 -2.70 -17.03 20.43
C ARG A 406 -1.32 -16.46 20.08
N LYS A 407 -0.43 -16.34 21.07
CA LYS A 407 0.96 -15.88 20.85
C LYS A 407 1.73 -16.81 19.91
N ALA A 408 1.54 -18.13 20.01
CA ALA A 408 2.18 -19.09 19.10
C ALA A 408 1.67 -18.92 17.66
N GLN A 409 0.38 -18.60 17.48
CA GLN A 409 -0.19 -18.30 16.17
C GLN A 409 0.33 -16.97 15.59
N GLU A 410 0.51 -15.94 16.43
CA GLU A 410 1.13 -14.67 16.01
C GLU A 410 2.57 -14.87 15.55
N LEU A 411 3.38 -15.61 16.33
CA LEU A 411 4.75 -15.95 15.95
C LEU A 411 4.82 -16.78 14.66
N LYS A 412 3.85 -17.68 14.47
CA LYS A 412 3.73 -18.47 13.22
C LYS A 412 3.47 -17.56 12.02
N GLN A 413 2.53 -16.63 12.13
CA GLN A 413 2.26 -15.66 11.05
C GLN A 413 3.48 -14.77 10.76
N GLU A 414 4.24 -14.37 11.78
CA GLU A 414 5.46 -13.58 11.60
C GLU A 414 6.58 -14.39 10.91
N ALA A 415 6.71 -15.67 11.26
CA ALA A 415 7.63 -16.60 10.59
C ALA A 415 7.24 -16.80 9.11
N GLU A 416 5.95 -17.01 8.81
CA GLU A 416 5.44 -17.14 7.44
C GLU A 416 5.71 -15.87 6.60
N LYS A 417 5.46 -14.68 7.15
CA LYS A 417 5.80 -13.40 6.49
C LYS A 417 7.29 -13.27 6.23
N SER A 418 8.12 -13.61 7.22
CA SER A 418 9.58 -13.57 7.09
C SER A 418 10.08 -14.54 6.01
N GLN A 419 9.49 -15.74 5.94
CA GLN A 419 9.80 -16.74 4.91
C GLN A 419 9.45 -16.25 3.50
N ALA A 420 8.30 -15.59 3.32
CA ALA A 420 7.92 -14.99 2.04
C ALA A 420 8.94 -13.93 1.57
N VAL A 421 9.47 -13.12 2.50
CA VAL A 421 10.53 -12.14 2.21
C VAL A 421 11.84 -12.82 1.82
N VAL A 422 12.19 -13.94 2.46
CA VAL A 422 13.36 -14.76 2.09
C VAL A 422 13.19 -15.34 0.68
N GLU A 423 12.02 -15.89 0.35
CA GLU A 423 11.75 -16.40 -1.00
C GLU A 423 11.85 -15.32 -2.07
N GLU A 424 11.36 -14.10 -1.80
CA GLU A 424 11.51 -12.97 -2.72
C GLU A 424 12.98 -12.58 -2.89
N ALA A 425 13.76 -12.54 -1.80
CA ALA A 425 15.19 -12.27 -1.86
C ALA A 425 15.98 -13.34 -2.64
N LEU A 426 15.58 -14.61 -2.53
CA LEU A 426 16.15 -15.72 -3.30
C LEU A 426 15.85 -15.59 -4.79
N LYS A 427 14.61 -15.25 -5.17
CA LYS A 427 14.25 -14.99 -6.58
C LYS A 427 15.07 -13.84 -7.18
N LYS A 428 15.26 -12.76 -6.41
CA LYS A 428 16.12 -11.64 -6.84
C LYS A 428 17.58 -12.08 -7.03
N LEU A 429 18.12 -12.89 -6.12
CA LEU A 429 19.47 -13.43 -6.24
C LEU A 429 19.62 -14.34 -7.47
N GLU A 430 18.61 -15.16 -7.76
CA GLU A 430 18.61 -16.04 -8.94
C GLU A 430 18.63 -15.25 -10.25
N LEU A 431 17.85 -14.16 -10.34
CA LEU A 431 17.88 -13.26 -11.49
C LEU A 431 19.27 -12.63 -11.69
N VAL A 432 19.88 -12.10 -10.61
CA VAL A 432 21.22 -11.51 -10.67
C VAL A 432 22.27 -12.54 -11.09
N LEU A 433 22.13 -13.80 -10.67
CA LEU A 433 23.03 -14.88 -11.08
C LEU A 433 22.88 -15.26 -12.56
N GLU A 434 21.66 -15.28 -13.09
CA GLU A 434 21.44 -15.53 -14.53
C GLU A 434 21.94 -14.38 -15.40
N GLU A 435 21.69 -13.13 -15.02
CA GLU A 435 22.25 -11.95 -15.70
C GLU A 435 23.79 -11.99 -15.72
N ALA A 436 24.41 -12.37 -14.60
CA ALA A 436 25.87 -12.53 -14.52
C ALA A 436 26.40 -13.67 -15.42
N LYS A 437 25.67 -14.79 -15.55
CA LYS A 437 26.01 -15.88 -16.47
C LYS A 437 25.90 -15.44 -17.93
N GLU A 438 24.82 -14.74 -18.29
CA GLU A 438 24.61 -14.26 -19.65
C GLU A 438 25.67 -13.22 -20.05
N ALA A 439 25.99 -12.29 -19.15
CA ALA A 439 27.06 -11.32 -19.35
C ALA A 439 28.41 -12.02 -19.59
N LYS A 440 28.75 -13.04 -18.80
CA LYS A 440 29.97 -13.83 -18.96
C LYS A 440 29.99 -14.64 -20.26
N ALA A 441 28.86 -15.17 -20.70
CA ALA A 441 28.74 -15.85 -21.99
C ALA A 441 28.87 -14.86 -23.16
N GLY A 442 28.35 -13.62 -23.01
CA GLY A 442 28.56 -12.52 -23.95
C GLY A 442 30.03 -12.13 -24.07
N GLU A 443 30.73 -12.02 -22.94
CA GLU A 443 32.17 -11.77 -22.90
C GLU A 443 32.96 -12.86 -23.63
N GLN A 444 32.68 -14.14 -23.34
CA GLN A 444 33.36 -15.26 -24.01
C GLN A 444 33.13 -15.27 -25.53
N ARG A 445 31.90 -15.00 -25.98
CA ARG A 445 31.59 -14.87 -27.42
C ARG A 445 32.39 -13.74 -28.07
N ALA A 446 32.47 -12.57 -27.42
CA ALA A 446 33.26 -11.46 -27.92
C ALA A 446 34.75 -11.80 -28.00
N ILE A 447 35.30 -12.49 -26.99
CA ILE A 447 36.69 -12.97 -26.99
C ILE A 447 36.93 -13.97 -28.14
N GLU A 448 36.01 -14.90 -28.37
CA GLU A 448 36.11 -15.87 -29.47
C GLU A 448 36.02 -15.19 -30.85
N GLU A 449 35.12 -14.22 -31.04
CA GLU A 449 35.04 -13.43 -32.26
C GLU A 449 36.33 -12.64 -32.50
N MET A 450 36.87 -11.98 -31.48
CA MET A 450 38.16 -11.29 -31.55
C MET A 450 39.30 -12.23 -31.95
N LYS A 451 39.32 -13.45 -31.39
CA LYS A 451 40.31 -14.48 -31.73
C LYS A 451 40.13 -14.99 -33.17
N ASN A 452 38.90 -15.19 -33.63
CA ASN A 452 38.61 -15.60 -35.01
C ASN A 452 39.01 -14.53 -36.05
N LEU A 453 38.81 -13.25 -35.72
CA LEU A 453 39.29 -12.10 -36.51
C LEU A 453 40.82 -12.05 -36.55
N SER A 454 41.47 -12.32 -35.42
CA SER A 454 42.94 -12.39 -35.31
C SER A 454 43.56 -13.58 -36.06
N GLU A 455 42.91 -14.73 -36.08
CA GLU A 455 43.41 -15.95 -36.73
C GLU A 455 43.09 -16.01 -38.24
N GLY A 456 42.35 -15.04 -38.80
CA GLY A 456 42.09 -14.92 -40.23
C GLY A 456 41.17 -16.02 -40.80
N LYS A 457 40.29 -16.61 -40.00
CA LYS A 457 39.34 -17.66 -40.45
C LYS A 457 38.10 -17.14 -41.19
N GLY A 458 37.92 -15.82 -41.26
CA GLY A 458 36.91 -15.18 -42.12
C GLY A 458 37.33 -15.26 -43.59
N LYS A 459 36.68 -16.13 -44.36
CA LYS A 459 36.92 -16.31 -45.81
C LYS A 459 36.41 -15.07 -46.57
N VAL A 460 37.22 -14.00 -46.61
CA VAL A 460 37.05 -12.90 -47.55
C VAL A 460 37.98 -13.15 -48.74
N SER A 461 37.36 -13.43 -49.88
CA SER A 461 38.02 -13.57 -51.17
C SER A 461 38.85 -12.33 -51.51
N ASN A 462 40.10 -12.56 -51.95
CA ASN A 462 40.97 -11.64 -52.68
C ASN A 462 41.26 -10.26 -52.06
N SER A 463 42.18 -10.23 -51.08
CA SER A 463 43.08 -9.08 -50.94
C SER A 463 44.47 -9.57 -50.54
N LYS A 464 45.47 -9.28 -51.39
CA LYS A 464 46.90 -9.54 -51.13
C LYS A 464 47.45 -8.55 -50.08
N PHE A 465 46.87 -8.51 -48.89
CA PHE A 465 47.42 -7.71 -47.80
C PHE A 465 47.99 -8.63 -46.73
N SER A 466 49.22 -9.09 -46.94
CA SER A 466 50.07 -9.67 -45.90
C SER A 466 50.73 -8.59 -45.02
N GLY A 467 50.13 -7.39 -45.00
CA GLY A 467 50.72 -6.20 -44.43
C GLY A 467 50.75 -6.29 -42.92
N LYS A 468 51.96 -6.45 -42.36
CA LYS A 468 52.26 -6.02 -40.99
C LYS A 468 51.84 -4.55 -40.88
N ILE A 469 50.71 -4.30 -40.21
CA ILE A 469 50.26 -2.95 -39.90
C ILE A 469 51.26 -2.40 -38.88
N LYS A 470 52.10 -1.45 -39.31
CA LYS A 470 52.99 -0.71 -38.41
C LYS A 470 52.17 0.40 -37.77
N ILE A 471 51.80 0.19 -36.51
CA ILE A 471 51.14 1.20 -35.69
C ILE A 471 52.26 2.00 -34.99
N PRO A 472 52.22 3.34 -34.97
CA PRO A 472 53.18 4.14 -34.22
C PRO A 472 53.09 3.83 -32.72
N ASN A 473 54.22 3.87 -32.01
CA ASN A 473 54.28 3.50 -30.59
C ASN A 473 53.28 4.29 -29.72
N GLU A 474 53.04 5.56 -30.03
CA GLU A 474 52.07 6.40 -29.32
C GLU A 474 50.62 5.89 -29.47
N GLU A 475 50.23 5.40 -30.65
CA GLU A 475 48.91 4.80 -30.86
C GLU A 475 48.78 3.45 -30.15
N TYR A 476 49.85 2.64 -30.13
CA TYR A 476 49.88 1.39 -29.38
C TYR A 476 49.76 1.63 -27.86
N GLU A 477 50.49 2.59 -27.32
CA GLU A 477 50.41 2.95 -25.91
C GLU A 477 49.03 3.53 -25.56
N SER A 478 48.43 4.32 -26.44
CA SER A 478 47.06 4.84 -26.28
C SER A 478 46.01 3.72 -26.27
N LEU A 479 46.08 2.77 -27.20
CA LEU A 479 45.20 1.59 -27.24
C LEU A 479 45.39 0.69 -26.02
N SER A 480 46.64 0.41 -25.64
CA SER A 480 46.98 -0.33 -24.43
C SER A 480 46.46 0.37 -23.16
N GLY A 481 46.54 1.70 -23.11
CA GLY A 481 45.98 2.52 -22.02
C GLY A 481 44.47 2.33 -21.91
N LYS A 482 43.74 2.46 -23.02
CA LYS A 482 42.29 2.24 -23.05
C LYS A 482 41.89 0.83 -22.62
N VAL A 483 42.63 -0.20 -23.04
CA VAL A 483 42.37 -1.60 -22.61
C VAL A 483 42.48 -1.72 -21.08
N LYS A 484 43.50 -1.12 -20.47
CA LYS A 484 43.65 -1.11 -19.00
C LYS A 484 42.52 -0.35 -18.30
N GLU A 485 42.09 0.79 -18.85
CA GLU A 485 40.95 1.55 -18.32
C GLU A 485 39.65 0.72 -18.35
N TYR A 486 39.38 0.01 -19.45
CA TYR A 486 38.23 -0.89 -19.54
C TYR A 486 38.35 -2.08 -18.58
N GLU A 487 39.54 -2.66 -18.42
CA GLU A 487 39.78 -3.76 -17.47
C GLU A 487 39.55 -3.31 -16.02
N GLU A 488 39.99 -2.10 -15.65
CA GLU A 488 39.69 -1.51 -14.35
C GLU A 488 38.20 -1.21 -14.16
N LEU A 489 37.51 -0.77 -15.21
CA LEU A 489 36.07 -0.49 -15.16
C LEU A 489 35.26 -1.78 -14.98
N VAL A 490 35.66 -2.87 -15.65
CA VAL A 490 35.08 -4.21 -15.45
C VAL A 490 35.33 -4.70 -14.02
N LYS A 491 36.57 -4.66 -13.53
CA LYS A 491 36.90 -5.05 -12.14
C LYS A 491 36.09 -4.26 -11.10
N LYS A 492 35.88 -2.96 -11.30
CA LYS A 492 35.03 -2.14 -10.44
C LYS A 492 33.57 -2.58 -10.47
N LYS A 493 33.03 -2.88 -11.66
CA LYS A 493 31.65 -3.38 -11.81
C LYS A 493 31.46 -4.77 -11.19
N GLU A 494 32.42 -5.68 -11.38
CA GLU A 494 32.40 -7.01 -10.76
C GLU A 494 32.46 -6.92 -9.23
N ALA A 495 33.33 -6.05 -8.69
CA ALA A 495 33.40 -5.82 -7.25
C ALA A 495 32.07 -5.29 -6.69
N ALA A 496 31.44 -4.32 -7.38
CA ALA A 496 30.14 -3.78 -6.97
C ALA A 496 29.02 -4.85 -7.00
N MET A 497 28.96 -5.66 -8.05
CA MET A 497 27.99 -6.77 -8.12
C MET A 497 28.24 -7.82 -7.05
N MET A 498 29.50 -8.14 -6.75
CA MET A 498 29.85 -9.09 -5.70
C MET A 498 29.48 -8.57 -4.30
N GLU A 499 29.64 -7.27 -4.04
CA GLU A 499 29.17 -6.64 -2.80
C GLU A 499 27.64 -6.73 -2.65
N GLU A 500 26.89 -6.49 -3.73
CA GLU A 500 25.43 -6.60 -3.73
C GLU A 500 24.95 -8.02 -3.44
N VAL A 501 25.55 -9.03 -4.09
CA VAL A 501 25.28 -10.45 -3.84
C VAL A 501 25.58 -10.81 -2.38
N GLN A 502 26.72 -10.38 -1.84
CA GLN A 502 27.06 -10.63 -0.43
C GLN A 502 26.07 -9.94 0.52
N ALA A 503 25.59 -8.73 0.20
CA ALA A 503 24.59 -8.04 1.00
C ALA A 503 23.25 -8.79 1.01
N ILE A 504 22.81 -9.34 -0.13
CA ILE A 504 21.61 -10.17 -0.23
C ILE A 504 21.77 -11.46 0.60
N LEU A 505 22.91 -12.15 0.49
CA LEU A 505 23.20 -13.36 1.27
C LEU A 505 23.21 -13.10 2.79
N ARG A 506 23.78 -11.98 3.25
CA ARG A 506 23.75 -11.59 4.67
C ARG A 506 22.31 -11.39 5.16
N ARG A 507 21.49 -10.66 4.40
CA ARG A 507 20.06 -10.43 4.72
C ARG A 507 19.27 -11.74 4.76
N LYS A 508 19.52 -12.64 3.81
CA LYS A 508 18.91 -13.98 3.78
C LYS A 508 19.23 -14.75 5.07
N ASN A 509 20.51 -14.89 5.42
CA ASN A 509 20.94 -15.63 6.61
C ASN A 509 20.41 -15.00 7.92
N ASP A 510 20.31 -13.66 7.98
CA ASP A 510 19.71 -12.96 9.13
C ASP A 510 18.23 -13.29 9.29
N LEU A 511 17.47 -13.35 8.19
CA LEU A 511 16.05 -13.70 8.20
C LEU A 511 15.83 -15.18 8.53
N GLU A 512 16.62 -16.09 7.96
CA GLU A 512 16.55 -17.52 8.29
C GLU A 512 16.78 -17.78 9.78
N ARG A 513 17.76 -17.12 10.40
CA ARG A 513 17.98 -17.21 11.86
C ARG A 513 16.78 -16.74 12.68
N LYS A 514 16.07 -15.69 12.23
CA LYS A 514 14.85 -15.22 12.91
C LYS A 514 13.70 -16.20 12.77
N VAL A 515 13.52 -16.79 11.58
CA VAL A 515 12.52 -17.82 11.34
C VAL A 515 12.80 -19.04 12.23
N GLU A 516 14.05 -19.50 12.29
CA GLU A 516 14.45 -20.63 13.15
C GLU A 516 14.20 -20.34 14.63
N ALA A 517 14.56 -19.15 15.13
CA ALA A 517 14.28 -18.74 16.50
C ALA A 517 12.77 -18.70 16.81
N ASN A 518 11.95 -18.20 15.87
CA ASN A 518 10.50 -18.18 16.02
C ASN A 518 9.91 -19.59 16.04
N MET A 519 10.39 -20.50 15.17
CA MET A 519 9.95 -21.89 15.16
C MET A 519 10.26 -22.60 16.47
N LYS A 520 11.47 -22.39 17.01
CA LYS A 520 11.85 -22.92 18.33
C LYS A 520 10.95 -22.38 19.45
N ALA A 521 10.68 -21.08 19.45
CA ALA A 521 9.78 -20.47 20.44
C ALA A 521 8.35 -21.05 20.34
N ILE A 522 7.85 -21.31 19.11
CA ILE A 522 6.55 -21.94 18.89
C ILE A 522 6.53 -23.36 19.48
N GLU A 523 7.59 -24.15 19.28
CA GLU A 523 7.71 -25.50 19.85
C GLU A 523 7.72 -25.49 21.38
N GLU A 524 8.51 -24.60 21.99
CA GLU A 524 8.54 -24.41 23.45
C GLU A 524 7.16 -24.00 23.99
N MET A 525 6.48 -23.10 23.29
CA MET A 525 5.13 -22.67 23.68
C MET A 525 4.08 -23.77 23.52
N LYS A 526 4.19 -24.61 22.48
CA LYS A 526 3.32 -25.79 22.32
C LYS A 526 3.51 -26.76 23.47
N ALA A 527 4.76 -27.11 23.80
CA ALA A 527 5.05 -27.99 24.93
C ALA A 527 4.50 -27.42 26.25
N ALA A 528 4.68 -26.12 26.49
CA ALA A 528 4.10 -25.46 27.66
C ALA A 528 2.56 -25.47 27.67
N THR A 529 1.94 -25.32 26.49
CA THR A 529 0.47 -25.38 26.35
C THR A 529 -0.05 -26.79 26.61
N ASP A 530 0.61 -27.83 26.08
CA ASP A 530 0.23 -29.22 26.29
C ASP A 530 0.35 -29.63 27.76
N MET A 531 1.40 -29.17 28.46
CA MET A 531 1.53 -29.35 29.92
C MET A 531 0.41 -28.65 30.68
N ALA A 532 0.09 -27.39 30.36
CA ALA A 532 -0.98 -26.66 31.01
C ALA A 532 -2.37 -27.28 30.78
N VAL A 533 -2.60 -27.86 29.59
CA VAL A 533 -3.83 -28.61 29.27
C VAL A 533 -3.88 -29.90 30.08
N TRP A 534 -2.78 -30.65 30.15
CA TRP A 534 -2.71 -31.88 30.94
C TRP A 534 -2.94 -31.62 32.45
N ASP A 535 -2.36 -30.55 33.00
CA ASP A 535 -2.60 -30.12 34.38
C ASP A 535 -4.08 -29.76 34.61
N ALA A 536 -4.70 -29.06 33.65
CA ALA A 536 -6.11 -28.73 33.69
C ALA A 536 -7.01 -29.98 33.63
N GLU A 537 -6.65 -30.97 32.80
CA GLU A 537 -7.35 -32.26 32.70
C GLU A 537 -7.26 -33.03 34.02
N ILE A 538 -6.08 -33.14 34.64
CA ILE A 538 -5.90 -33.78 35.95
C ILE A 538 -6.70 -33.08 37.04
N SER A 539 -6.70 -31.75 37.02
CA SER A 539 -7.50 -30.93 37.94
C SER A 539 -9.01 -31.20 37.76
N ASP A 540 -9.48 -31.31 36.51
CA ASP A 540 -10.87 -31.69 36.20
C ASP A 540 -11.18 -33.13 36.67
N TYR A 541 -10.27 -34.10 36.52
CA TYR A 541 -10.44 -35.45 37.09
C TYR A 541 -10.52 -35.43 38.63
N ALA A 542 -9.66 -34.65 39.29
CA ALA A 542 -9.69 -34.48 40.74
C ALA A 542 -11.01 -33.83 41.21
N LYS A 543 -11.49 -32.82 40.48
CA LYS A 543 -12.78 -32.18 40.70
C LYS A 543 -13.93 -33.18 40.60
N VAL A 544 -13.99 -33.99 39.53
CA VAL A 544 -15.03 -35.03 39.37
C VAL A 544 -14.97 -36.05 40.50
N GLY A 545 -13.77 -36.41 40.97
CA GLY A 545 -13.57 -37.25 42.16
C GLY A 545 -14.20 -36.66 43.41
N ILE A 546 -13.95 -35.38 43.70
CA ILE A 546 -14.52 -34.64 44.83
C ILE A 546 -16.05 -34.51 44.68
N GLU A 547 -16.55 -34.16 43.49
CA GLU A 547 -17.99 -34.09 43.19
C GLU A 547 -18.70 -35.43 43.40
N SER A 548 -18.05 -36.54 43.02
CA SER A 548 -18.60 -37.88 43.23
C SER A 548 -18.67 -38.26 44.72
N GLN A 549 -17.70 -37.80 45.53
CA GLN A 549 -17.72 -37.99 46.99
C GLN A 549 -18.82 -37.13 47.63
N LEU A 550 -18.92 -35.85 47.25
CA LEU A 550 -19.98 -34.95 47.70
C LEU A 550 -21.37 -35.52 47.39
N ARG A 551 -21.56 -36.07 46.18
CA ARG A 551 -22.82 -36.69 45.77
C ARG A 551 -23.16 -37.93 46.61
N ARG A 552 -22.19 -38.82 46.85
CA ARG A 552 -22.40 -40.00 47.71
C ARG A 552 -22.71 -39.62 49.15
N PHE A 553 -22.10 -38.55 49.65
CA PHE A 553 -22.36 -38.02 50.99
C PHE A 553 -23.82 -37.54 51.11
N HIS A 554 -24.29 -36.73 50.16
CA HIS A 554 -25.70 -36.32 50.07
C HIS A 554 -26.67 -37.51 49.96
N GLU A 555 -26.34 -38.54 49.16
CA GLU A 555 -27.17 -39.74 49.02
C GLU A 555 -27.22 -40.59 50.31
N GLN A 556 -26.17 -40.55 51.15
CA GLN A 556 -26.13 -41.21 52.45
C GLN A 556 -26.94 -40.45 53.50
N GLU A 557 -26.81 -39.12 53.55
CA GLU A 557 -27.62 -38.25 54.41
C GLU A 557 -29.12 -38.42 54.11
N GLN A 558 -29.53 -38.42 52.83
CA GLN A 558 -30.93 -38.62 52.46
C GLN A 558 -31.50 -39.99 52.85
N LYS A 559 -30.66 -41.04 52.93
CA LYS A 559 -31.07 -42.39 53.37
C LYS A 559 -31.14 -42.55 54.89
N MET A 560 -30.49 -41.68 55.66
CA MET A 560 -30.55 -41.68 57.13
C MET A 560 -31.75 -40.88 57.68
N VAL A 561 -32.37 -40.04 56.84
CA VAL A 561 -33.52 -39.19 57.17
C VAL A 561 -34.88 -39.85 56.82
N THR A 562 -34.87 -40.98 56.10
CA THR A 562 -36.04 -41.87 55.87
C THR A 562 -35.99 -43.10 56.75
#